data_AF-A0A9W8C577-F1
#
_entry.id   AF-A0A9W8C577-F1
#
_cell.length_a   1.000
_cell.length_b   1.000
_cell.length_c   1.000
_cell.angle_alpha   90.00
_cell.angle_beta   90.00
_cell.angle_gamma   90.00
#
_symmetry.space_group_name_H-M   'P 1'
#
loop_
_entity.id
_entity.type
_entity.pdbx_description
1 polymer ?
#
loop_
_entity_poly.entity_id
_entity_poly.type
_entity_poly.pdbx_seq_one_letter_code
_entity_poly.pdbx_strand_id
1 'polypeptide(L)'
;MVLVRRDIAQFEKNQKSISHAGDGALLSSGHEEIREQQMVKRLMRQTQQEKRIAVQLMQIKGQKEILRQNRIFQERLNQERRLQDFQEALDREAVLLRVERLERSDEIHVERQLHKRLAAERAQARYRKHFHICRGILGQIVDLSTKVGEYRLLTDNLILMKVMKEWMEMFLSGNPLYEVASVEPLPAEPTAEQIIELQKLQMLNDRDYEQYVGMTGEWVWSEEGEDGASRLNDDILDHVVKRLKNMIQIPISCSPSPVFPRFTIRACVLGKTHTGKTSCLTTITNVLGVRVLSAGALIQDVLTAHQQEKQTSWERSPAEGLETPPRDQQEISSPLNSDASGCAEVTRCENVVQPAAEHTRALHEHAGVDGDTLPVGDEQV
;
A
#
# COMPACT_ATOMS: atom_id res chain seq x y z
N MET A 1 78.19 -126.13 39.74
CA MET A 1 78.21 -125.04 40.76
C MET A 1 78.05 -123.70 40.06
N VAL A 2 77.37 -122.73 40.69
CA VAL A 2 77.33 -121.27 40.39
C VAL A 2 76.73 -120.75 39.06
N LEU A 3 77.07 -121.26 37.87
CA LEU A 3 76.81 -120.50 36.62
C LEU A 3 75.37 -120.49 36.04
N VAL A 4 74.49 -121.44 36.40
CA VAL A 4 73.11 -121.52 35.83
C VAL A 4 72.04 -120.82 36.70
N ARG A 5 72.39 -120.34 37.90
CA ARG A 5 71.42 -119.73 38.84
C ARG A 5 71.36 -118.19 38.81
N ARG A 6 72.16 -117.51 37.98
CA ARG A 6 72.07 -116.04 37.81
C ARG A 6 71.06 -115.61 36.75
N ASP A 7 70.97 -116.38 35.66
CA ASP A 7 70.20 -115.94 34.48
C ASP A 7 68.69 -116.04 34.70
N ILE A 8 68.21 -117.07 35.42
CA ILE A 8 66.79 -117.23 35.79
C ILE A 8 66.32 -116.04 36.65
N ALA A 9 67.14 -115.57 37.60
CA ALA A 9 66.83 -114.43 38.46
C ALA A 9 66.84 -113.09 37.71
N GLN A 10 67.57 -112.97 36.60
CA GLN A 10 67.50 -111.80 35.73
C GLN A 10 66.28 -111.85 34.79
N PHE A 11 65.88 -113.03 34.33
CA PHE A 11 64.72 -113.19 33.44
C PHE A 11 63.39 -112.91 34.15
N GLU A 12 63.19 -113.42 35.38
CA GLU A 12 62.00 -113.10 36.18
C GLU A 12 61.91 -111.62 36.57
N LYS A 13 63.07 -110.97 36.80
CA LYS A 13 63.13 -109.54 37.12
C LYS A 13 62.72 -108.69 35.92
N ASN A 14 63.20 -109.04 34.72
CA ASN A 14 62.78 -108.37 33.48
C ASN A 14 61.30 -108.62 33.13
N GLN A 15 60.76 -109.83 33.33
CA GLN A 15 59.32 -110.04 33.11
C GLN A 15 58.45 -109.20 34.07
N LYS A 16 58.83 -109.09 35.35
CA LYS A 16 58.13 -108.19 36.30
C LYS A 16 58.28 -106.70 35.95
N SER A 17 59.41 -106.29 35.37
CA SER A 17 59.59 -104.91 34.88
C SER A 17 58.73 -104.60 33.64
N ILE A 18 58.56 -105.57 32.74
CA ILE A 18 57.76 -105.40 31.52
C ILE A 18 56.25 -105.44 31.83
N SER A 19 55.80 -106.31 32.73
CA SER A 19 54.37 -106.35 33.12
C SER A 19 53.92 -105.07 33.82
N HIS A 20 54.75 -104.51 34.73
CA HIS A 20 54.41 -103.26 35.42
C HIS A 20 54.41 -102.02 34.49
N ALA A 21 55.13 -102.06 33.37
CA ALA A 21 55.13 -100.99 32.38
C ALA A 21 53.93 -101.10 31.41
N GLY A 22 53.49 -102.32 31.08
CA GLY A 22 52.34 -102.56 30.20
C GLY A 22 51.00 -102.12 30.80
N ASP A 23 50.71 -102.53 32.05
CA ASP A 23 49.45 -102.19 32.72
C ASP A 23 49.32 -100.69 33.02
N GLY A 24 50.46 -100.01 33.26
CA GLY A 24 50.48 -98.55 33.45
C GLY A 24 50.08 -97.75 32.21
N ALA A 25 50.44 -98.23 31.01
CA ALA A 25 50.08 -97.57 29.75
C ALA A 25 48.60 -97.75 29.39
N LEU A 26 48.04 -98.95 29.61
CA LEU A 26 46.65 -99.26 29.28
C LEU A 26 45.65 -98.51 30.19
N LEU A 27 45.96 -98.40 31.49
CA LEU A 27 45.17 -97.61 32.43
C LEU A 27 45.26 -96.11 32.16
N SER A 28 46.42 -95.60 31.70
CA SER A 28 46.55 -94.20 31.26
C SER A 28 45.64 -93.90 30.07
N SER A 29 45.67 -94.75 29.04
CA SER A 29 44.87 -94.61 27.82
C SER A 29 43.36 -94.61 28.10
N GLY A 30 42.86 -95.53 28.94
CA GLY A 30 41.44 -95.54 29.33
C GLY A 30 41.01 -94.32 30.15
N HIS A 31 41.89 -93.77 30.99
CA HIS A 31 41.62 -92.53 31.71
C HIS A 31 41.64 -91.29 30.80
N GLU A 32 42.40 -91.30 29.71
CA GLU A 32 42.42 -90.24 28.69
C GLU A 32 41.10 -90.23 27.88
N GLU A 33 40.66 -91.37 27.37
CA GLU A 33 39.39 -91.49 26.64
C GLU A 33 38.19 -90.98 27.45
N ILE A 34 38.14 -91.30 28.75
CA ILE A 34 37.06 -90.82 29.64
C ILE A 34 37.11 -89.30 29.81
N ARG A 35 38.30 -88.69 29.89
CA ARG A 35 38.47 -87.22 29.96
C ARG A 35 38.05 -86.56 28.65
N GLU A 36 38.44 -87.13 27.51
CA GLU A 36 38.06 -86.66 26.18
C GLU A 36 36.54 -86.72 25.99
N GLN A 37 35.89 -87.84 26.30
CA GLN A 37 34.43 -87.96 26.25
C GLN A 37 33.72 -86.95 27.17
N GLN A 38 34.29 -86.63 28.34
CA GLN A 38 33.76 -85.60 29.23
C GLN A 38 33.98 -84.17 28.71
N MET A 39 35.04 -83.92 27.94
CA MET A 39 35.23 -82.65 27.22
C MET A 39 34.27 -82.53 26.05
N VAL A 40 34.14 -83.56 25.20
CA VAL A 40 33.19 -83.60 24.09
C VAL A 40 31.74 -83.41 24.57
N LYS A 41 31.34 -84.02 25.69
CA LYS A 41 30.01 -83.80 26.30
C LYS A 41 29.80 -82.37 26.81
N ARG A 42 30.86 -81.68 27.28
CA ARG A 42 30.79 -80.26 27.67
C ARG A 42 30.71 -79.34 26.46
N LEU A 43 31.56 -79.55 25.45
CA LEU A 43 31.55 -78.82 24.18
C LEU A 43 30.19 -78.98 23.47
N MET A 44 29.66 -80.20 23.34
CA MET A 44 28.32 -80.47 22.80
C MET A 44 27.23 -79.66 23.50
N ARG A 45 27.25 -79.57 24.84
CA ARG A 45 26.29 -78.77 25.60
C ARG A 45 26.45 -77.27 25.35
N GLN A 46 27.70 -76.78 25.30
CA GLN A 46 28.00 -75.38 24.95
C GLN A 46 27.49 -75.05 23.54
N THR A 47 27.83 -75.84 22.52
CA THR A 47 27.35 -75.66 21.15
C THR A 47 25.83 -75.74 21.03
N GLN A 48 25.16 -76.60 21.81
CA GLN A 48 23.69 -76.62 21.86
C GLN A 48 23.10 -75.37 22.52
N GLN A 49 23.73 -74.85 23.58
CA GLN A 49 23.31 -73.62 24.25
C GLN A 49 23.55 -72.39 23.36
N GLU A 50 24.70 -72.31 22.68
CA GLU A 50 25.02 -71.29 21.67
C GLU A 50 23.98 -71.30 20.54
N LYS A 51 23.60 -72.47 20.01
CA LYS A 51 22.54 -72.60 19.00
C LYS A 51 21.19 -72.06 19.50
N ARG A 52 20.80 -72.32 20.76
CA ARG A 52 19.57 -71.76 21.36
C ARG A 52 19.65 -70.24 21.50
N ILE A 53 20.77 -69.72 21.99
CA ILE A 53 21.02 -68.28 22.15
C ILE A 53 21.01 -67.59 20.77
N ALA A 54 21.61 -68.20 19.74
CA ALA A 54 21.61 -67.66 18.38
C ALA A 54 20.19 -67.54 17.79
N VAL A 55 19.34 -68.56 17.97
CA VAL A 55 17.92 -68.51 17.55
C VAL A 55 17.16 -67.42 18.30
N GLN A 56 17.33 -67.31 19.63
CA GLN A 56 16.71 -66.24 20.43
C GLN A 56 17.19 -64.85 20.01
N LEU A 57 18.49 -64.67 19.76
CA LEU A 57 19.05 -63.42 19.24
C LEU A 57 18.48 -63.08 17.85
N MET A 58 18.28 -64.06 16.97
CA MET A 58 17.68 -63.85 15.66
C MET A 58 16.21 -63.43 15.77
N GLN A 59 15.43 -64.05 16.66
CA GLN A 59 14.05 -63.65 16.96
C GLN A 59 13.98 -62.22 17.51
N ILE A 60 14.84 -61.87 18.49
CA ILE A 60 14.92 -60.53 19.08
C ILE A 60 15.34 -59.49 18.03
N LYS A 61 16.28 -59.82 17.13
CA LYS A 61 16.67 -58.94 16.00
C LYS A 61 15.49 -58.69 15.06
N GLY A 62 14.75 -59.74 14.68
CA GLY A 62 13.55 -59.61 13.85
C GLY A 62 12.47 -58.74 14.51
N GLN A 63 12.17 -58.97 15.79
CA GLN A 63 11.22 -58.15 16.55
C GLN A 63 11.67 -56.68 16.66
N LYS A 64 12.96 -56.42 16.90
CA LYS A 64 13.52 -55.06 16.93
C LYS A 64 13.43 -54.35 15.59
N GLU A 65 13.62 -55.06 14.48
CA GLU A 65 13.47 -54.47 13.14
C GLU A 65 12.00 -54.12 12.87
N ILE A 66 11.05 -54.99 13.22
CA ILE A 66 9.61 -54.67 13.11
C ILE A 66 9.26 -53.43 13.94
N LEU A 67 9.76 -53.32 15.18
CA LEU A 67 9.54 -52.13 16.02
C LEU A 67 10.16 -50.86 15.42
N ARG A 68 11.36 -50.96 14.82
CA ARG A 68 12.02 -49.86 14.09
C ARG A 68 11.17 -49.41 12.90
N GLN A 69 10.70 -50.35 12.07
CA GLN A 69 9.89 -50.03 10.89
C GLN A 69 8.53 -49.42 11.29
N ASN A 70 7.85 -49.99 12.30
CA ASN A 70 6.60 -49.43 12.84
C ASN A 70 6.80 -48.01 13.39
N ARG A 71 7.91 -47.74 14.07
CA ARG A 71 8.24 -46.39 14.55
C ARG A 71 8.45 -45.41 13.40
N ILE A 72 9.24 -45.77 12.38
CA ILE A 72 9.47 -44.93 11.19
C ILE A 72 8.14 -44.66 10.46
N PHE A 73 7.28 -45.67 10.35
CA PHE A 73 5.97 -45.54 9.71
C PHE A 73 5.04 -44.57 10.48
N GLN A 74 4.97 -44.69 11.81
CA GLN A 74 4.20 -43.76 12.64
C GLN A 74 4.79 -42.34 12.62
N GLU A 75 6.12 -42.19 12.64
CA GLU A 75 6.79 -40.89 12.52
C GLU A 75 6.45 -40.22 11.19
N ARG A 76 6.43 -40.96 10.06
CA ARG A 76 6.00 -40.44 8.74
C ARG A 76 4.54 -40.00 8.73
N LEU A 77 3.61 -40.85 9.15
CA LEU A 77 2.18 -40.50 9.20
C LEU A 77 1.90 -39.27 10.09
N ASN A 78 2.63 -39.14 11.20
CA ASN A 78 2.52 -37.96 12.06
C ASN A 78 3.14 -36.70 11.44
N GLN A 79 4.18 -36.83 10.62
CA GLN A 79 4.75 -35.71 9.84
C GLN A 79 3.78 -35.28 8.74
N GLU A 80 3.23 -36.23 7.97
CA GLU A 80 2.24 -35.98 6.91
C GLU A 80 1.01 -35.26 7.46
N ARG A 81 0.44 -35.75 8.58
CA ARG A 81 -0.68 -35.08 9.25
C ARG A 81 -0.33 -33.66 9.68
N ARG A 82 0.84 -33.43 10.31
CA ARG A 82 1.27 -32.07 10.70
C ARG A 82 1.43 -31.13 9.52
N LEU A 83 1.89 -31.62 8.37
CA LEU A 83 1.99 -30.82 7.15
C LEU A 83 0.60 -30.48 6.58
N GLN A 84 -0.35 -31.41 6.64
CA GLN A 84 -1.75 -31.17 6.29
C GLN A 84 -2.39 -30.17 7.25
N ASP A 85 -2.33 -30.39 8.57
CA ASP A 85 -2.85 -29.49 9.61
C ASP A 85 -2.28 -28.06 9.45
N PHE A 86 -0.98 -27.95 9.13
CA PHE A 86 -0.31 -26.67 8.88
C PHE A 86 -0.78 -25.99 7.59
N GLN A 87 -0.92 -26.74 6.49
CA GLN A 87 -1.43 -26.19 5.23
C GLN A 87 -2.89 -25.73 5.38
N GLU A 88 -3.75 -26.56 5.99
CA GLU A 88 -5.14 -26.18 6.25
C GLU A 88 -5.26 -24.97 7.19
N ALA A 89 -4.34 -24.81 8.15
CA ALA A 89 -4.29 -23.60 8.98
C ALA A 89 -3.94 -22.36 8.15
N LEU A 90 -2.93 -22.43 7.26
CA LEU A 90 -2.60 -21.35 6.34
C LEU A 90 -3.76 -21.01 5.40
N ASP A 91 -4.44 -22.02 4.86
CA ASP A 91 -5.57 -21.82 3.94
C ASP A 91 -6.76 -21.16 4.66
N ARG A 92 -7.04 -21.54 5.92
CA ARG A 92 -8.06 -20.90 6.76
C ARG A 92 -7.72 -19.42 7.03
N GLU A 93 -6.50 -19.12 7.46
CA GLU A 93 -6.05 -17.74 7.69
C GLU A 93 -6.09 -16.90 6.40
N ALA A 94 -5.69 -17.47 5.26
CA ALA A 94 -5.75 -16.79 3.97
C ALA A 94 -7.20 -16.46 3.53
N VAL A 95 -8.17 -17.34 3.83
CA VAL A 95 -9.59 -17.07 3.60
C VAL A 95 -10.10 -15.96 4.53
N LEU A 96 -9.78 -16.01 5.83
CA LEU A 96 -10.19 -14.97 6.78
C LEU A 96 -9.64 -13.60 6.38
N LEU A 97 -8.34 -13.47 6.10
CA LEU A 97 -7.71 -12.23 5.64
C LEU A 97 -8.33 -11.71 4.33
N ARG A 98 -8.79 -12.60 3.44
CA ARG A 98 -9.49 -12.21 2.21
C ARG A 98 -10.89 -11.66 2.49
N VAL A 99 -11.63 -12.26 3.42
CA VAL A 99 -12.94 -11.78 3.86
C VAL A 99 -12.80 -10.41 4.54
N GLU A 100 -11.93 -10.28 5.54
CA GLU A 100 -11.71 -9.00 6.23
C GLU A 100 -11.24 -7.89 5.27
N ARG A 101 -10.47 -8.23 4.22
CA ARG A 101 -10.05 -7.26 3.20
C ARG A 101 -11.22 -6.75 2.37
N LEU A 102 -12.19 -7.61 2.06
CA LEU A 102 -13.41 -7.23 1.35
C LEU A 102 -14.29 -6.36 2.26
N GLU A 103 -14.56 -6.80 3.48
CA GLU A 103 -15.36 -6.07 4.48
C GLU A 103 -14.80 -4.66 4.72
N ARG A 104 -13.49 -4.53 5.00
CA ARG A 104 -12.82 -3.21 5.14
C ARG A 104 -12.95 -2.37 3.87
N SER A 105 -12.94 -2.98 2.68
CA SER A 105 -13.07 -2.23 1.42
C SER A 105 -14.50 -1.72 1.21
N ASP A 106 -15.50 -2.48 1.64
CA ASP A 106 -16.92 -2.11 1.60
C ASP A 106 -17.24 -1.04 2.66
N GLU A 107 -16.73 -1.17 3.88
CA GLU A 107 -16.80 -0.14 4.93
C GLU A 107 -16.23 1.19 4.43
N ILE A 108 -14.99 1.19 3.93
CA ILE A 108 -14.34 2.37 3.35
C ILE A 108 -15.15 2.94 2.17
N HIS A 109 -15.80 2.10 1.37
CA HIS A 109 -16.65 2.55 0.27
C HIS A 109 -17.92 3.25 0.78
N VAL A 110 -18.61 2.68 1.78
CA VAL A 110 -19.79 3.27 2.42
C VAL A 110 -19.44 4.59 3.12
N GLU A 111 -18.35 4.64 3.89
CA GLU A 111 -17.87 5.88 4.53
C GLU A 111 -17.56 6.97 3.50
N ARG A 112 -16.87 6.63 2.40
CA ARG A 112 -16.62 7.58 1.30
C ARG A 112 -17.90 8.11 0.68
N GLN A 113 -18.93 7.29 0.51
CA GLN A 113 -20.23 7.75 0.01
C GLN A 113 -20.92 8.69 1.01
N LEU A 114 -20.92 8.36 2.31
CA LEU A 114 -21.46 9.20 3.36
C LEU A 114 -20.74 10.56 3.43
N HIS A 115 -19.41 10.56 3.42
CA HIS A 115 -18.60 11.78 3.41
C HIS A 115 -18.84 12.65 2.17
N LYS A 116 -19.03 12.05 0.98
CA LYS A 116 -19.43 12.78 -0.23
C LYS A 116 -20.79 13.47 -0.06
N ARG A 117 -21.79 12.76 0.48
CA ARG A 117 -23.13 13.31 0.76
C ARG A 117 -23.07 14.48 1.75
N LEU A 118 -22.41 14.29 2.89
CA LEU A 118 -22.23 15.34 3.91
C LEU A 118 -21.41 16.54 3.41
N ALA A 119 -20.41 16.32 2.54
CA ALA A 119 -19.65 17.40 1.92
C ALA A 119 -20.52 18.23 0.95
N ALA A 120 -21.34 17.56 0.14
CA ALA A 120 -22.30 18.21 -0.76
C ALA A 120 -23.36 19.01 0.01
N GLU A 121 -23.95 18.43 1.06
CA GLU A 121 -24.90 19.12 1.93
C GLU A 121 -24.28 20.36 2.60
N ARG A 122 -23.06 20.24 3.15
CA ARG A 122 -22.32 21.39 3.73
C ARG A 122 -22.01 22.45 2.67
N ALA A 123 -21.75 22.07 1.42
CA ALA A 123 -21.56 23.02 0.32
C ALA A 123 -22.86 23.74 -0.04
N GLN A 124 -23.98 23.01 -0.16
CA GLN A 124 -25.30 23.58 -0.39
C GLN A 124 -25.74 24.50 0.75
N ALA A 125 -25.48 24.13 2.01
CA ALA A 125 -25.79 24.96 3.18
C ALA A 125 -24.98 26.27 3.19
N ARG A 126 -23.70 26.23 2.81
CA ARG A 126 -22.88 27.45 2.61
C ARG A 126 -23.44 28.29 1.46
N TYR A 127 -23.71 27.68 0.31
CA TYR A 127 -24.30 28.38 -0.84
C TYR A 127 -25.63 29.07 -0.46
N ARG A 128 -26.56 28.34 0.17
CA ARG A 128 -27.85 28.89 0.63
C ARG A 128 -27.65 30.07 1.59
N LYS A 129 -26.74 29.97 2.57
CA LYS A 129 -26.42 31.09 3.48
C LYS A 129 -25.98 32.35 2.71
N HIS A 130 -25.01 32.22 1.81
CA HIS A 130 -24.54 33.34 1.00
C HIS A 130 -25.63 33.87 0.06
N PHE A 131 -26.38 32.98 -0.58
CA PHE A 131 -27.50 33.33 -1.46
C PHE A 131 -28.59 34.11 -0.72
N HIS A 132 -28.98 33.70 0.49
CA HIS A 132 -29.97 34.43 1.29
C HIS A 132 -29.46 35.83 1.71
N ILE A 133 -28.19 35.96 2.07
CA ILE A 133 -27.58 37.27 2.37
C ILE A 133 -27.58 38.16 1.12
N CYS A 134 -27.09 37.66 -0.02
CA CYS A 134 -27.07 38.41 -1.27
C CYS A 134 -28.49 38.77 -1.75
N ARG A 135 -29.47 37.88 -1.60
CA ARG A 135 -30.88 38.13 -1.92
C ARG A 135 -31.48 39.20 -1.01
N GLY A 136 -31.15 39.20 0.28
CA GLY A 136 -31.57 40.24 1.22
C GLY A 136 -31.03 41.63 0.85
N ILE A 137 -29.72 41.71 0.56
CA ILE A 137 -29.06 42.95 0.10
C ILE A 137 -29.68 43.43 -1.23
N LEU A 138 -29.90 42.52 -2.18
CA LEU A 138 -30.54 42.86 -3.46
C LEU A 138 -31.97 43.37 -3.26
N GLY A 139 -32.74 42.77 -2.35
CA GLY A 139 -34.05 43.26 -1.94
C GLY A 139 -34.00 44.69 -1.41
N GLN A 140 -33.10 44.97 -0.46
CA GLN A 140 -32.90 46.33 0.08
C GLN A 140 -32.49 47.36 -0.99
N ILE A 141 -31.69 46.96 -2.00
CA ILE A 141 -31.33 47.83 -3.13
C ILE A 141 -32.56 48.11 -4.01
N VAL A 142 -33.36 47.08 -4.31
CA VAL A 142 -34.61 47.22 -5.07
C VAL A 142 -35.57 48.14 -4.30
N ASP A 143 -35.79 47.90 -3.02
CA ASP A 143 -36.65 48.71 -2.15
C ASP A 143 -36.24 50.20 -2.16
N LEU A 144 -34.95 50.48 -1.99
CA LEU A 144 -34.40 51.84 -2.05
C LEU A 144 -34.64 52.48 -3.43
N SER A 145 -34.39 51.73 -4.51
CA SER A 145 -34.61 52.22 -5.87
C SER A 145 -36.09 52.51 -6.16
N THR A 146 -36.99 51.68 -5.65
CA THR A 146 -38.44 51.83 -5.79
C THR A 146 -38.94 53.01 -4.95
N LYS A 147 -38.46 53.21 -3.71
CA LYS A 147 -38.79 54.40 -2.89
C LYS A 147 -38.33 55.70 -3.55
N VAL A 148 -37.12 55.70 -4.11
CA VAL A 148 -36.61 56.84 -4.87
C VAL A 148 -37.46 57.09 -6.13
N GLY A 149 -37.94 56.04 -6.79
CA GLY A 149 -38.87 56.14 -7.93
C GLY A 149 -40.24 56.72 -7.55
N GLU A 150 -40.91 56.15 -6.54
CA GLU A 150 -42.18 56.61 -5.98
C GLU A 150 -42.12 58.11 -5.65
N TYR A 151 -41.08 58.53 -4.92
CA TYR A 151 -40.96 59.91 -4.46
C TYR A 151 -40.65 60.90 -5.60
N ARG A 152 -39.92 60.46 -6.64
CA ARG A 152 -39.73 61.27 -7.86
C ARG A 152 -41.04 61.47 -8.61
N LEU A 153 -41.90 60.45 -8.69
CA LEU A 153 -43.23 60.58 -9.31
C LEU A 153 -44.14 61.54 -8.53
N LEU A 154 -44.06 61.52 -7.19
CA LEU A 154 -44.86 62.39 -6.33
C LEU A 154 -44.35 63.85 -6.24
N THR A 155 -43.06 64.09 -6.47
CA THR A 155 -42.39 65.38 -6.21
C THR A 155 -41.76 66.01 -7.46
N ASP A 156 -42.25 65.63 -8.65
CA ASP A 156 -41.73 66.03 -9.97
C ASP A 156 -40.18 66.00 -10.04
N ASN A 157 -39.64 64.80 -9.84
CA ASN A 157 -38.22 64.46 -9.91
C ASN A 157 -37.28 65.07 -8.85
N LEU A 158 -37.76 65.98 -7.98
CA LEU A 158 -36.93 66.61 -6.95
C LEU A 158 -36.82 65.74 -5.68
N ILE A 159 -35.61 65.27 -5.36
CA ILE A 159 -35.34 64.53 -4.11
C ILE A 159 -34.72 65.49 -3.08
N LEU A 160 -35.35 65.65 -1.92
CA LEU A 160 -34.79 66.42 -0.81
C LEU A 160 -33.63 65.65 -0.16
N MET A 161 -32.49 66.32 0.00
CA MET A 161 -31.26 65.75 0.59
C MET A 161 -31.41 65.23 2.03
N LYS A 162 -32.44 65.65 2.78
CA LYS A 162 -32.76 65.11 4.12
C LYS A 162 -33.30 63.69 4.02
N VAL A 163 -34.38 63.54 3.25
CA VAL A 163 -35.07 62.27 2.98
C VAL A 163 -34.12 61.23 2.40
N MET A 164 -33.26 61.62 1.44
CA MET A 164 -32.24 60.71 0.89
C MET A 164 -31.22 60.23 1.94
N LYS A 165 -30.83 61.06 2.91
CA LYS A 165 -29.93 60.66 4.00
C LYS A 165 -30.62 59.70 4.96
N GLU A 166 -31.86 59.98 5.33
CA GLU A 166 -32.67 59.14 6.22
C GLU A 166 -32.89 57.74 5.62
N TRP A 167 -33.18 57.64 4.32
CA TRP A 167 -33.27 56.35 3.62
C TRP A 167 -31.91 55.65 3.49
N MET A 168 -30.83 56.38 3.25
CA MET A 168 -29.48 55.81 3.20
C MET A 168 -29.06 55.25 4.57
N GLU A 169 -29.44 55.92 5.66
CA GLU A 169 -29.19 55.48 7.03
C GLU A 169 -30.03 54.26 7.41
N MET A 170 -31.30 54.19 6.98
CA MET A 170 -32.13 52.97 7.10
C MET A 170 -31.56 51.79 6.29
N PHE A 171 -31.10 52.04 5.06
CA PHE A 171 -30.43 51.03 4.23
C PHE A 171 -29.14 50.50 4.88
N LEU A 172 -28.28 51.40 5.39
CA LEU A 172 -27.02 51.03 6.05
C LEU A 172 -27.22 50.32 7.40
N SER A 173 -28.31 50.63 8.12
CA SER A 173 -28.71 49.92 9.34
C SER A 173 -29.47 48.61 9.09
N GLY A 174 -29.81 48.32 7.82
CA GLY A 174 -30.50 47.09 7.42
C GLY A 174 -32.00 47.07 7.74
N ASN A 175 -32.59 48.21 8.11
CA ASN A 175 -34.02 48.33 8.39
C ASN A 175 -34.84 48.39 7.09
N PRO A 176 -36.03 47.74 7.02
CA PRO A 176 -36.86 47.77 5.82
C PRO A 176 -37.41 49.18 5.54
N LEU A 177 -37.37 49.60 4.27
CA LEU A 177 -37.87 50.92 3.83
C LEU A 177 -39.38 50.93 3.55
N TYR A 178 -40.00 49.75 3.47
CA TYR A 178 -41.44 49.57 3.40
C TYR A 178 -41.92 48.97 4.71
N GLU A 179 -43.09 49.41 5.16
CA GLU A 179 -43.83 48.67 6.17
C GLU A 179 -44.15 47.29 5.62
N VAL A 180 -43.71 46.24 6.31
CA VAL A 180 -43.94 44.85 5.88
C VAL A 180 -45.43 44.60 6.00
N ALA A 181 -46.15 44.70 4.88
CA ALA A 181 -47.56 44.41 4.82
C ALA A 181 -47.79 43.02 5.43
N SER A 182 -48.53 42.98 6.54
CA SER A 182 -48.93 41.75 7.22
C SER A 182 -49.99 41.05 6.38
N VAL A 183 -49.58 40.51 5.24
CA VAL A 183 -50.31 39.46 4.55
C VAL A 183 -50.41 38.32 5.54
N GLU A 184 -51.62 37.97 5.96
CA GLU A 184 -51.85 36.82 6.82
C GLU A 184 -51.15 35.61 6.19
N PRO A 185 -50.38 34.82 6.96
CA PRO A 185 -49.70 33.66 6.39
C PRO A 185 -50.73 32.77 5.71
N LEU A 186 -50.61 32.59 4.39
CA LEU A 186 -51.44 31.64 3.66
C LEU A 186 -51.34 30.29 4.40
N PRO A 187 -52.48 29.63 4.69
CA PRO A 187 -52.48 28.41 5.47
C PRO A 187 -51.55 27.38 4.83
N ALA A 188 -50.68 26.79 5.64
CA ALA A 188 -49.63 25.88 5.16
C ALA A 188 -50.17 24.55 4.62
N GLU A 189 -51.44 24.26 4.86
CA GLU A 189 -52.17 23.12 4.31
C GLU A 189 -53.03 23.61 3.14
N PRO A 190 -52.88 23.04 1.92
CA PRO A 190 -53.68 23.45 0.78
C PRO A 190 -55.15 23.12 1.04
N THR A 191 -56.04 24.09 0.80
CA THR A 191 -57.49 23.91 0.93
C THR A 191 -57.94 22.75 0.05
N ALA A 192 -58.94 21.97 0.47
CA ALA A 192 -59.43 20.81 -0.30
C ALA A 192 -59.76 21.16 -1.77
N GLU A 193 -60.26 22.36 -2.02
CA GLU A 193 -60.51 22.91 -3.36
C GLU A 193 -59.21 23.07 -4.18
N GLN A 194 -58.14 23.57 -3.58
CA GLN A 194 -56.81 23.71 -4.22
C GLN A 194 -56.20 22.33 -4.54
N ILE A 195 -56.45 21.31 -3.70
CA ILE A 195 -56.02 19.93 -3.99
C ILE A 195 -56.77 19.39 -5.22
N ILE A 196 -58.08 19.64 -5.31
CA ILE A 196 -58.90 19.25 -6.47
C ILE A 196 -58.46 20.00 -7.74
N GLU A 197 -58.15 21.30 -7.64
CA GLU A 197 -57.62 22.09 -8.76
C GLU A 197 -56.24 21.61 -9.22
N LEU A 198 -55.33 21.27 -8.30
CA LEU A 198 -54.03 20.68 -8.64
C LEU A 198 -54.19 19.32 -9.33
N GLN A 199 -55.08 18.46 -8.84
CA GLN A 199 -55.40 17.19 -9.51
C GLN A 199 -55.96 17.40 -10.92
N LYS A 200 -56.87 18.38 -11.09
CA LYS A 200 -57.42 18.76 -12.40
C LYS A 200 -56.34 19.27 -13.35
N LEU A 201 -55.43 20.13 -12.88
CA LEU A 201 -54.30 20.65 -13.65
C LEU A 201 -53.32 19.53 -14.03
N GLN A 202 -53.06 18.59 -13.13
CA GLN A 202 -52.19 17.45 -13.41
C GLN A 202 -52.80 16.53 -14.50
N MET A 203 -54.10 16.20 -14.40
CA MET A 203 -54.81 15.42 -15.42
C MET A 203 -54.82 16.11 -16.80
N LEU A 204 -54.83 17.45 -16.85
CA LEU A 204 -54.71 18.21 -18.10
C LEU A 204 -53.27 18.17 -18.63
N ASN A 205 -52.27 18.44 -17.78
CA ASN A 205 -50.85 18.38 -18.14
C ASN A 205 -50.44 16.99 -18.64
N ASP A 206 -50.91 15.91 -18.01
CA ASP A 206 -50.61 14.53 -18.43
C ASP A 206 -51.16 14.28 -19.85
N ARG A 207 -52.38 14.75 -20.14
CA ARG A 207 -53.01 14.65 -21.46
C ARG A 207 -52.37 15.56 -22.53
N ASP A 208 -51.90 16.75 -22.14
CA ASP A 208 -51.19 17.65 -23.05
C ASP A 208 -49.77 17.14 -23.32
N TYR A 209 -49.14 16.49 -22.34
CA TYR A 209 -47.87 15.77 -22.51
C TYR A 209 -48.02 14.56 -23.44
N GLU A 210 -49.09 13.76 -23.30
CA GLU A 210 -49.42 12.68 -24.23
C GLU A 210 -49.62 13.19 -25.67
N GLN A 211 -50.33 14.33 -25.84
CA GLN A 211 -50.51 14.95 -27.15
C GLN A 211 -49.20 15.47 -27.74
N TYR A 212 -48.36 16.13 -26.94
CA TYR A 212 -47.03 16.62 -27.33
C TYR A 212 -46.09 15.48 -27.74
N VAL A 213 -45.98 14.43 -26.93
CA VAL A 213 -45.15 13.24 -27.22
C VAL A 213 -45.67 12.51 -28.46
N GLY A 214 -47.00 12.44 -28.64
CA GLY A 214 -47.62 11.86 -29.83
C GLY A 214 -47.57 12.75 -31.08
N MET A 215 -47.16 14.02 -30.97
CA MET A 215 -47.30 15.04 -32.02
C MET A 215 -48.74 15.09 -32.59
N THR A 216 -49.73 15.12 -31.71
CA THR A 216 -51.17 15.11 -32.05
C THR A 216 -51.91 16.33 -31.48
N GLY A 217 -53.12 16.58 -31.98
CA GLY A 217 -53.93 17.74 -31.55
C GLY A 217 -53.29 19.06 -31.99
N GLU A 218 -53.09 19.98 -31.06
CA GLU A 218 -52.46 21.28 -31.31
C GLU A 218 -50.93 21.19 -31.47
N TRP A 219 -50.33 20.03 -31.13
CA TRP A 219 -48.89 19.77 -31.24
C TRP A 219 -48.49 19.02 -32.53
N VAL A 220 -49.40 18.92 -33.50
CA VAL A 220 -49.08 18.37 -34.83
C VAL A 220 -48.03 19.25 -35.49
N TRP A 221 -46.85 18.67 -35.77
CA TRP A 221 -45.82 19.34 -36.55
C TRP A 221 -46.32 19.54 -37.98
N SER A 222 -46.67 20.77 -38.33
CA SER A 222 -47.09 21.11 -39.69
C SER A 222 -45.86 21.14 -40.60
N GLU A 223 -45.62 20.08 -41.36
CA GLU A 223 -44.65 20.08 -42.47
C GLU A 223 -45.04 21.10 -43.58
N GLU A 224 -46.28 21.57 -43.59
CA GLU A 224 -46.82 22.63 -44.46
C GLU A 224 -46.27 24.05 -44.13
N GLY A 225 -45.02 24.13 -43.67
CA GLY A 225 -44.30 25.36 -43.33
C GLY A 225 -43.26 25.82 -44.37
N GLU A 226 -42.96 25.02 -45.40
CA GLU A 226 -41.86 25.32 -46.34
C GLU A 226 -42.25 26.22 -47.53
N ASP A 227 -43.54 26.27 -47.92
CA ASP A 227 -44.04 27.05 -49.08
C ASP A 227 -45.08 28.13 -48.66
N GLY A 228 -44.69 29.06 -47.77
CA GLY A 228 -45.69 29.95 -47.13
C GLY A 228 -45.22 31.28 -46.53
N ALA A 229 -44.21 31.94 -47.10
CA ALA A 229 -43.87 33.36 -46.87
C ALA A 229 -44.01 33.94 -45.43
N SER A 230 -42.93 33.87 -44.63
CA SER A 230 -42.70 34.78 -43.49
C SER A 230 -41.27 35.34 -43.46
N ARG A 231 -40.82 35.89 -44.60
CA ARG A 231 -39.52 36.58 -44.76
C ARG A 231 -39.45 37.96 -44.07
N LEU A 232 -39.97 38.11 -42.86
CA LEU A 232 -40.09 39.43 -42.20
C LEU A 232 -39.46 39.54 -40.81
N ASN A 233 -38.88 38.49 -40.23
CA ASN A 233 -38.30 38.56 -38.87
C ASN A 233 -36.87 38.03 -38.69
N ASP A 234 -36.26 37.38 -39.68
CA ASP A 234 -34.85 36.94 -39.57
C ASP A 234 -33.87 38.11 -39.54
N ASP A 235 -34.13 39.21 -40.25
CA ASP A 235 -33.24 40.40 -40.24
C ASP A 235 -33.16 41.05 -38.86
N ILE A 236 -34.26 41.04 -38.09
CA ILE A 236 -34.29 41.58 -36.73
C ILE A 236 -33.55 40.63 -35.78
N LEU A 237 -33.78 39.32 -35.91
CA LEU A 237 -33.11 38.32 -35.08
C LEU A 237 -31.60 38.29 -35.34
N ASP A 238 -31.18 38.30 -36.60
CA ASP A 238 -29.76 38.36 -37.00
C ASP A 238 -29.12 39.70 -36.61
N HIS A 239 -29.84 40.83 -36.68
CA HIS A 239 -29.35 42.10 -36.13
C HIS A 239 -29.12 42.03 -34.62
N VAL A 240 -30.06 41.47 -33.86
CA VAL A 240 -29.94 41.28 -32.41
C VAL A 240 -28.81 40.31 -32.06
N VAL A 241 -28.66 39.20 -32.79
CA VAL A 241 -27.58 38.23 -32.61
C VAL A 241 -26.21 38.83 -32.98
N LYS A 242 -26.10 39.60 -34.07
CA LYS A 242 -24.88 40.35 -34.40
C LYS A 242 -24.55 41.38 -33.32
N ARG A 243 -25.55 42.12 -32.82
CA ARG A 243 -25.37 43.12 -31.77
C ARG A 243 -24.92 42.48 -30.44
N LEU A 244 -25.51 41.36 -30.05
CA LEU A 244 -25.08 40.57 -28.89
C LEU A 244 -23.67 40.01 -29.08
N LYS A 245 -23.34 39.43 -30.24
CA LYS A 245 -21.98 38.97 -30.56
C LYS A 245 -20.96 40.12 -30.43
N ASN A 246 -21.28 41.31 -30.95
CA ASN A 246 -20.40 42.49 -30.86
C ASN A 246 -20.31 43.09 -29.45
N MET A 247 -21.32 42.90 -28.59
CA MET A 247 -21.27 43.32 -27.17
C MET A 247 -20.53 42.33 -26.28
N ILE A 248 -20.63 41.03 -26.59
CA ILE A 248 -19.98 39.93 -25.84
C ILE A 248 -18.53 39.76 -26.28
N GLN A 249 -18.21 40.03 -27.55
CA GLN A 249 -16.85 40.26 -28.00
C GLN A 249 -16.36 41.60 -27.44
N ILE A 250 -15.95 41.58 -26.17
CA ILE A 250 -14.91 42.47 -25.67
C ILE A 250 -13.82 42.45 -26.74
N PRO A 251 -13.49 43.57 -27.41
CA PRO A 251 -12.39 43.58 -28.34
C PRO A 251 -11.16 43.23 -27.52
N ILE A 252 -10.61 42.04 -27.75
CA ILE A 252 -9.30 41.67 -27.24
C ILE A 252 -8.32 42.53 -28.03
N SER A 253 -8.20 43.79 -27.61
CA SER A 253 -7.05 44.60 -27.92
C SER A 253 -5.88 43.82 -27.36
N CYS A 254 -5.22 43.08 -28.24
CA CYS A 254 -4.00 42.36 -27.93
C CYS A 254 -2.89 43.41 -27.79
N SER A 255 -3.00 44.21 -26.72
CA SER A 255 -1.85 44.92 -26.19
C SER A 255 -0.78 43.86 -25.93
N PRO A 256 0.47 44.08 -26.36
CA PRO A 256 1.54 43.19 -25.96
C PRO A 256 1.52 43.14 -24.44
N SER A 257 1.46 41.93 -23.87
CA SER A 257 1.40 41.75 -22.42
C SER A 257 2.50 42.59 -21.78
N PRO A 258 2.20 43.37 -20.72
CA PRO A 258 3.16 44.33 -20.18
C PRO A 258 4.47 43.62 -19.90
N VAL A 259 5.54 44.08 -20.56
CA VAL A 259 6.86 43.42 -20.51
C VAL A 259 7.44 43.67 -19.12
N PHE A 260 7.06 42.81 -18.18
CA PHE A 260 7.63 42.81 -16.84
C PHE A 260 9.14 42.55 -16.97
N PRO A 261 9.99 43.35 -16.31
CA PRO A 261 11.41 43.06 -16.24
C PRO A 261 11.59 41.67 -15.61
N ARG A 262 12.52 40.86 -16.14
CA ARG A 262 12.76 39.49 -15.66
C ARG A 262 13.24 39.54 -14.21
N PHE A 263 12.34 39.25 -13.26
CA PHE A 263 12.65 39.21 -11.83
C PHE A 263 13.03 37.78 -11.40
N THR A 264 14.11 37.65 -10.64
CA THR A 264 14.54 36.35 -10.09
C THR A 264 13.78 36.04 -8.81
N ILE A 265 12.77 35.18 -8.88
CA ILE A 265 12.11 34.65 -7.68
C ILE A 265 13.07 33.69 -6.98
N ARG A 266 13.27 33.89 -5.67
CA ARG A 266 13.97 32.93 -4.79
C ARG A 266 12.98 32.47 -3.72
N ALA A 267 12.81 31.17 -3.56
CA ALA A 267 11.93 30.56 -2.58
C ALA A 267 12.67 29.44 -1.82
N CYS A 268 12.31 29.24 -0.56
CA CYS A 268 12.82 28.16 0.29
C CYS A 268 11.64 27.29 0.76
N VAL A 269 11.81 25.97 0.73
CA VAL A 269 10.75 25.02 1.10
C VAL A 269 11.16 24.27 2.37
N LEU A 270 10.40 24.49 3.45
CA LEU A 270 10.69 23.96 4.78
C LEU A 270 9.73 22.82 5.19
N GLY A 271 10.15 21.99 6.15
CA GLY A 271 9.27 21.09 6.90
C GLY A 271 9.93 19.76 7.31
N LYS A 272 9.17 18.90 7.99
CA LYS A 272 9.61 17.61 8.55
C LYS A 272 10.10 16.60 7.50
N THR A 273 10.89 15.61 7.89
CA THR A 273 11.34 14.50 7.02
C THR A 273 10.16 13.73 6.41
N HIS A 274 10.38 13.09 5.25
CA HIS A 274 9.41 12.25 4.51
C HIS A 274 8.05 12.88 4.12
N THR A 275 7.84 14.18 4.31
CA THR A 275 6.61 14.91 3.92
C THR A 275 6.49 15.23 2.42
N GLY A 276 7.11 14.45 1.54
CA GLY A 276 6.98 14.60 0.08
C GLY A 276 7.61 15.84 -0.57
N LYS A 277 8.31 16.71 0.19
CA LYS A 277 8.94 17.95 -0.32
C LYS A 277 9.70 17.80 -1.63
N THR A 278 10.51 16.75 -1.75
CA THR A 278 11.31 16.47 -2.96
C THR A 278 10.41 16.18 -4.16
N SER A 279 9.35 15.38 -3.98
CA SER A 279 8.35 15.08 -5.01
C SER A 279 7.59 16.33 -5.47
N CYS A 280 7.16 17.18 -4.54
CA CYS A 280 6.53 18.45 -4.88
C CYS A 280 7.49 19.37 -5.66
N LEU A 281 8.76 19.44 -5.25
CA LEU A 281 9.79 20.23 -5.93
C LEU A 281 10.09 19.70 -7.33
N THR A 282 10.18 18.38 -7.56
CA THR A 282 10.37 17.81 -8.91
C THR A 282 9.21 18.15 -9.84
N THR A 283 7.98 18.09 -9.34
CA THR A 283 6.79 18.49 -10.12
C THR A 283 6.82 19.97 -10.49
N ILE A 284 7.19 20.84 -9.54
CA ILE A 284 7.34 22.29 -9.75
C ILE A 284 8.44 22.59 -10.78
N THR A 285 9.59 21.91 -10.71
CA THR A 285 10.68 22.04 -11.70
C THR A 285 10.22 21.69 -13.11
N ASN A 286 9.49 20.58 -13.27
CA ASN A 286 9.03 20.11 -14.58
C ASN A 286 8.01 21.06 -15.22
N VAL A 287 7.14 21.70 -14.42
CA VAL A 287 6.08 22.60 -14.93
C VAL A 287 6.58 24.04 -15.14
N LEU A 288 7.45 24.56 -14.26
CA LEU A 288 7.84 25.98 -14.24
C LEU A 288 9.32 26.23 -14.61
N GLY A 289 10.10 25.19 -14.92
CA GLY A 289 11.52 25.33 -15.30
C GLY A 289 12.43 25.86 -14.18
N VAL A 290 12.02 25.73 -12.92
CA VAL A 290 12.71 26.31 -11.76
C VAL A 290 13.90 25.45 -11.34
N ARG A 291 15.09 26.04 -11.20
CA ARG A 291 16.28 25.34 -10.68
C ARG A 291 16.15 25.11 -9.17
N VAL A 292 16.03 23.84 -8.77
CA VAL A 292 16.06 23.43 -7.35
C VAL A 292 17.50 23.27 -6.88
N LEU A 293 17.82 23.87 -5.74
CA LEU A 293 19.10 23.74 -5.06
C LEU A 293 18.88 22.98 -3.75
N SER A 294 19.58 21.85 -3.56
CA SER A 294 19.60 21.14 -2.29
C SER A 294 21.00 21.19 -1.70
N ALA A 295 21.11 21.48 -0.40
CA ALA A 295 22.40 21.58 0.27
C ALA A 295 23.18 20.25 0.21
N GLY A 296 22.49 19.11 0.33
CA GLY A 296 23.10 17.78 0.24
C GLY A 296 23.74 17.50 -1.12
N ALA A 297 23.03 17.76 -2.23
CA ALA A 297 23.60 17.59 -3.57
C ALA A 297 24.77 18.54 -3.81
N LEU A 298 24.64 19.82 -3.45
CA LEU A 298 25.73 20.80 -3.61
C LEU A 298 26.99 20.40 -2.84
N ILE A 299 26.86 19.82 -1.65
CA ILE A 299 28.00 19.30 -0.88
C ILE A 299 28.62 18.08 -1.58
N GLN A 300 27.82 17.17 -2.13
CA GLN A 300 28.31 16.02 -2.89
C GLN A 300 29.01 16.43 -4.19
N ASP A 301 28.47 17.40 -4.92
CA ASP A 301 29.07 17.96 -6.14
C ASP A 301 30.43 18.61 -5.84
N VAL A 302 30.53 19.38 -4.74
CA VAL A 302 31.80 19.98 -4.29
C VAL A 302 32.81 18.92 -3.84
N LEU A 303 32.38 17.90 -3.10
CA LEU A 303 33.26 16.81 -2.65
C LEU A 303 33.79 15.97 -3.81
N THR A 304 32.94 15.65 -4.79
CA THR A 304 33.33 14.88 -5.99
C THR A 304 34.27 15.68 -6.88
N ALA A 305 33.98 16.96 -7.12
CA ALA A 305 34.88 17.87 -7.83
C ALA A 305 36.27 17.95 -7.16
N HIS A 306 36.32 18.07 -5.83
CA HIS A 306 37.59 18.11 -5.09
C HIS A 306 38.34 16.76 -5.10
N GLN A 307 37.63 15.63 -5.05
CA GLN A 307 38.25 14.31 -5.22
C GLN A 307 38.85 14.13 -6.63
N GLN A 308 38.15 14.62 -7.66
CA GLN A 308 38.64 14.58 -9.04
C GLN A 308 39.83 15.52 -9.25
N GLU A 309 39.79 16.74 -8.72
CA GLU A 309 40.94 17.66 -8.69
C GLU A 309 42.15 17.00 -8.02
N LYS A 310 41.94 16.38 -6.85
CA LYS A 310 43.00 15.65 -6.13
C LYS A 310 43.56 14.51 -6.96
N GLN A 311 42.74 13.69 -7.63
CA GLN A 311 43.20 12.65 -8.57
C GLN A 311 44.02 13.25 -9.72
N THR A 312 43.56 14.33 -10.37
CA THR A 312 44.33 14.99 -11.43
C THR A 312 45.66 15.60 -10.93
N SER A 313 45.76 15.97 -9.65
CA SER A 313 47.03 16.44 -9.05
C SER A 313 48.05 15.31 -8.84
N TRP A 314 47.59 14.07 -8.59
CA TRP A 314 48.47 12.89 -8.53
C TRP A 314 48.92 12.45 -9.93
N GLU A 315 48.08 12.60 -10.95
CA GLU A 315 48.40 12.23 -12.34
C GLU A 315 49.29 13.26 -13.07
N ARG A 316 49.44 14.49 -12.53
CA ARG A 316 50.21 15.58 -13.18
C ARG A 316 51.69 15.64 -12.80
N SER A 317 52.22 14.63 -12.10
CA SER A 317 53.62 14.60 -11.66
C SER A 317 54.38 13.36 -12.15
N PRO A 318 55.20 13.50 -13.20
CA PRO A 318 56.41 12.71 -13.32
C PRO A 318 57.68 13.57 -13.46
N ALA A 319 58.63 13.30 -12.56
CA ALA A 319 60.08 13.58 -12.63
C ALA A 319 60.61 15.04 -12.45
N GLU A 320 61.67 15.11 -11.61
CA GLU A 320 62.50 16.26 -11.15
C GLU A 320 62.02 16.94 -9.85
N GLY A 321 62.86 17.16 -8.83
CA GLY A 321 64.26 16.79 -8.60
C GLY A 321 64.66 16.93 -7.12
N LEU A 322 65.84 16.44 -6.74
CA LEU A 322 66.34 16.32 -5.36
C LEU A 322 66.72 17.68 -4.72
N GLU A 323 66.44 17.88 -3.41
CA GLU A 323 67.44 18.37 -2.42
C GLU A 323 66.91 18.32 -0.96
N THR A 324 67.82 18.46 0.03
CA THR A 324 67.63 18.01 1.44
C THR A 324 67.89 19.15 2.46
N PRO A 325 68.01 18.98 3.81
CA PRO A 325 67.36 19.87 4.78
C PRO A 325 68.32 20.81 5.56
N PRO A 326 67.78 21.72 6.38
CA PRO A 326 67.97 21.60 7.85
C PRO A 326 66.74 22.09 8.65
N ARG A 327 66.63 22.03 9.98
CA ARG A 327 67.16 21.25 11.11
C ARG A 327 66.92 22.13 12.36
N ASP A 328 66.30 21.55 13.39
CA ASP A 328 66.24 21.96 14.81
C ASP A 328 65.91 23.42 15.21
N GLN A 329 64.79 23.59 15.91
CA GLN A 329 64.85 24.16 17.27
C GLN A 329 63.75 23.57 18.18
N GLN A 330 64.13 23.31 19.43
CA GLN A 330 63.39 22.52 20.42
C GLN A 330 62.42 23.35 21.27
N GLU A 331 61.42 22.66 21.83
CA GLU A 331 60.84 22.83 23.19
C GLU A 331 60.27 24.23 23.56
N ILE A 332 59.13 24.32 24.25
CA ILE A 332 58.99 24.00 25.68
C ILE A 332 57.56 23.57 26.01
N SER A 333 57.46 22.63 26.96
CA SER A 333 56.21 22.10 27.50
C SER A 333 55.65 22.89 28.69
N SER A 334 54.31 22.78 28.86
CA SER A 334 53.57 22.60 30.13
C SER A 334 53.14 23.85 30.95
N PRO A 335 52.33 23.73 32.03
CA PRO A 335 50.89 23.34 32.00
C PRO A 335 50.00 24.19 32.98
N LEU A 336 48.81 23.68 33.39
CA LEU A 336 47.85 24.16 34.43
C LEU A 336 46.89 25.28 33.97
N ASN A 337 45.57 25.05 33.94
CA ASN A 337 44.57 25.07 35.04
C ASN A 337 44.33 26.49 35.63
N SER A 338 43.10 26.93 35.95
CA SER A 338 41.75 26.30 35.93
C SER A 338 40.70 27.30 35.35
N ASP A 339 39.37 27.21 35.46
CA ASP A 339 38.45 26.38 36.26
C ASP A 339 37.01 26.33 35.66
N ALA A 340 36.13 25.49 36.24
CA ALA A 340 34.66 25.55 36.30
C ALA A 340 33.83 25.72 34.99
N SER A 341 32.68 25.07 34.77
CA SER A 341 31.81 24.11 35.49
C SER A 341 30.78 23.60 34.46
N GLY A 342 30.17 22.40 34.49
CA GLY A 342 30.26 21.26 35.41
C GLY A 342 29.25 20.16 34.98
N CYS A 343 29.43 18.93 35.48
CA CYS A 343 28.58 17.72 35.30
C CYS A 343 28.26 17.25 33.86
N ALA A 344 28.86 16.16 33.36
CA ALA A 344 28.66 14.75 33.74
C ALA A 344 27.24 14.24 33.35
N GLU A 345 27.13 13.44 32.29
CA GLU A 345 27.03 11.95 32.30
C GLU A 345 25.63 11.45 32.75
N VAL A 346 25.02 10.42 32.16
CA VAL A 346 25.59 9.11 31.79
C VAL A 346 25.06 8.56 30.46
N THR A 347 25.94 7.87 29.75
CA THR A 347 25.78 7.08 28.52
C THR A 347 24.78 5.92 28.61
N ARG A 348 24.06 5.61 27.52
CA ARG A 348 23.83 4.21 27.12
C ARG A 348 23.72 4.06 25.60
N CYS A 349 24.54 3.16 25.06
CA CYS A 349 24.54 2.77 23.65
C CYS A 349 23.54 1.62 23.38
N GLU A 350 23.53 1.18 22.10
CA GLU A 350 22.93 -0.06 21.59
C GLU A 350 21.39 -0.06 21.37
N ASN A 351 20.84 -0.60 20.27
CA ASN A 351 21.44 -1.41 19.20
C ASN A 351 20.84 -1.15 17.80
N VAL A 352 21.61 -1.55 16.78
CA VAL A 352 21.24 -1.55 15.35
C VAL A 352 20.35 -2.75 15.02
N VAL A 353 19.22 -2.51 14.33
CA VAL A 353 18.60 -3.50 13.43
C VAL A 353 18.06 -2.77 12.19
N GLN A 354 18.60 -3.07 11.02
CA GLN A 354 17.96 -2.82 9.73
C GLN A 354 17.11 -4.04 9.34
N PRO A 355 16.07 -3.84 8.52
CA PRO A 355 15.72 -4.85 7.52
C PRO A 355 15.80 -4.32 6.09
N ALA A 356 16.43 -5.17 5.28
CA ALA A 356 16.51 -5.26 3.83
C ALA A 356 15.52 -4.44 2.97
N ALA A 357 16.07 -3.89 1.89
CA ALA A 357 15.31 -3.50 0.70
C ALA A 357 15.13 -4.72 -0.22
N GLU A 358 13.90 -4.97 -0.68
CA GLU A 358 13.64 -5.90 -1.80
C GLU A 358 13.27 -5.10 -3.05
N HIS A 359 14.08 -5.25 -4.10
CA HIS A 359 13.80 -4.72 -5.43
C HIS A 359 12.86 -5.67 -6.17
N THR A 360 11.68 -5.21 -6.56
CA THR A 360 10.88 -5.86 -7.61
C THR A 360 10.99 -5.08 -8.92
N ARG A 361 11.72 -5.66 -9.88
CA ARG A 361 11.71 -5.22 -11.28
C ARG A 361 10.39 -5.66 -11.93
N ALA A 362 9.57 -4.72 -12.38
CA ALA A 362 8.50 -5.01 -13.33
C ALA A 362 9.07 -4.93 -14.76
N LEU A 363 8.94 -6.00 -15.54
CA LEU A 363 9.31 -6.03 -16.95
C LEU A 363 8.16 -5.50 -17.82
N HIS A 364 8.54 -4.90 -18.95
CA HIS A 364 7.65 -4.62 -20.07
C HIS A 364 7.17 -5.93 -20.70
N GLU A 365 5.90 -5.99 -21.12
CA GLU A 365 5.46 -6.88 -22.19
C GLU A 365 4.45 -6.17 -23.11
N HIS A 366 4.44 -6.59 -24.37
CA HIS A 366 3.84 -5.86 -25.48
C HIS A 366 2.34 -6.11 -25.64
N ALA A 367 1.62 -5.10 -26.16
CA ALA A 367 0.29 -5.28 -26.75
C ALA A 367 0.36 -5.09 -28.28
N GLY A 368 0.29 -6.20 -29.03
CA GLY A 368 -0.25 -6.22 -30.40
C GLY A 368 -1.78 -6.42 -30.30
N VAL A 369 -2.59 -5.66 -31.02
CA VAL A 369 -3.06 -5.95 -32.39
C VAL A 369 -3.87 -7.25 -32.47
N ASP A 370 -5.19 -7.09 -32.51
CA ASP A 370 -6.22 -7.74 -33.35
C ASP A 370 -7.56 -7.08 -32.92
N GLY A 371 -8.58 -6.85 -33.75
CA GLY A 371 -8.88 -7.37 -35.09
C GLY A 371 -10.27 -8.00 -35.05
N ASP A 372 -11.19 -7.54 -35.92
CA ASP A 372 -12.51 -8.14 -36.22
C ASP A 372 -13.59 -8.16 -35.09
N THR A 373 -14.91 -8.13 -35.34
CA THR A 373 -15.70 -7.80 -36.55
C THR A 373 -17.13 -7.36 -36.13
N LEU A 374 -17.77 -6.49 -36.90
CA LEU A 374 -19.19 -6.10 -36.74
C LEU A 374 -20.14 -7.18 -37.30
N PRO A 375 -21.27 -7.52 -36.65
CA PRO A 375 -22.32 -8.31 -37.27
C PRO A 375 -23.21 -7.44 -38.17
N VAL A 376 -23.34 -7.84 -39.43
CA VAL A 376 -24.40 -7.39 -40.33
C VAL A 376 -25.70 -8.10 -39.94
N GLY A 377 -26.81 -7.36 -39.88
CA GLY A 377 -28.15 -7.92 -39.76
C GLY A 377 -28.90 -7.80 -41.09
N ASP A 378 -29.12 -8.92 -41.76
CA ASP A 378 -29.93 -9.00 -42.98
C ASP A 378 -31.43 -9.15 -42.67
N GLU A 379 -32.25 -8.76 -43.66
CA GLU A 379 -33.71 -8.81 -43.65
C GLU A 379 -34.29 -10.23 -43.91
N GLN A 380 -35.62 -10.34 -43.77
CA GLN A 380 -36.52 -11.45 -44.18
C GLN A 380 -36.47 -12.66 -43.21
N VAL A 381 -37.58 -13.15 -42.66
CA VAL A 381 -38.95 -13.35 -43.21
C VAL A 381 -40.03 -12.95 -42.21
#